data_AF-A0A968ZL12-F1
#
_entry.id   AF-A0A968ZL12-F1
#
_cell.length_a   1.000
_cell.length_b   1.000
_cell.length_c   1.000
_cell.angle_alpha   90.00
_cell.angle_beta   90.00
_cell.angle_gamma   90.00
#
_symmetry.space_group_name_H-M   'P 1'
#
loop_
_entity.id
_entity.type
_entity.pdbx_description
1 polymer ?
#
loop_
_entity_poly.entity_id
_entity_poly.type
_entity_poly.pdbx_seq_one_letter_code
_entity_poly.pdbx_strand_id
1 'polypeptide(L)'
;MVGLGLGMSAWAMVAAPSWAECTFFAEPQRYNTERQGDVLVIGQQRDRPYRVVIIGADSAVLSAVRACVLDAFATRTDFGPYIQVASFANRGDAEIIRRILQRAGHHPRVIYTP
;
A
#
# COMPACT_ATOMS: atom_id res chain seq x y z
N MET A 1 37.14 -39.01 22.43
CA MET A 1 37.03 -38.38 21.09
C MET A 1 35.59 -38.53 20.63
N VAL A 2 35.07 -37.49 19.95
CA VAL A 2 33.74 -37.37 19.32
C VAL A 2 32.58 -37.16 20.31
N GLY A 3 31.77 -36.10 20.27
CA GLY A 3 31.71 -34.91 19.43
C GLY A 3 30.54 -34.03 19.91
N LEU A 4 30.79 -32.71 20.03
CA LEU A 4 29.77 -31.68 20.25
C LEU A 4 28.81 -31.62 19.05
N GLY A 5 27.50 -31.62 19.31
CA GLY A 5 26.46 -31.32 18.33
C GLY A 5 25.57 -30.21 18.86
N LEU A 6 25.98 -28.97 18.60
CA LEU A 6 25.22 -27.75 18.87
C LEU A 6 23.91 -27.77 18.06
N GLY A 7 22.77 -27.83 18.76
CA GLY A 7 21.47 -27.61 18.16
C GLY A 7 21.29 -26.12 17.85
N MET A 8 21.64 -25.71 16.64
CA MET A 8 21.27 -24.38 16.14
C MET A 8 19.78 -24.39 15.82
N SER A 9 18.98 -23.78 16.70
CA SER A 9 17.58 -23.48 16.39
C SER A 9 17.54 -22.54 15.20
N ALA A 10 17.16 -23.07 14.04
CA ALA A 10 16.92 -22.28 12.85
C ALA A 10 15.70 -21.40 13.11
N TRP A 11 15.94 -20.10 13.28
CA TRP A 11 14.87 -19.12 13.17
C TRP A 11 14.39 -19.20 11.72
N ALA A 12 13.14 -19.61 11.51
CA ALA A 12 12.52 -19.56 10.20
C ALA A 12 12.51 -18.09 9.77
N MET A 13 13.39 -17.74 8.83
CA MET A 13 13.22 -16.54 8.02
C MET A 13 11.93 -16.76 7.25
N VAL A 14 10.84 -16.15 7.72
CA VAL A 14 9.63 -16.01 6.91
C VAL A 14 10.03 -15.17 5.72
N ALA A 15 10.31 -15.83 4.59
CA ALA A 15 10.51 -15.16 3.33
C ALA A 15 9.29 -14.27 3.10
N ALA A 16 9.53 -12.96 2.99
CA ALA A 16 8.46 -12.04 2.64
C ALA A 16 7.85 -12.53 1.33
N PRO A 17 6.51 -12.57 1.19
CA PRO A 17 5.88 -13.07 -0.03
C PRO A 17 6.42 -12.28 -1.23
N SER A 18 6.53 -12.90 -2.41
CA SER A 18 7.20 -12.31 -3.59
C SER A 18 6.57 -11.01 -4.12
N TRP A 19 5.43 -10.56 -3.58
CA TRP A 19 4.87 -9.23 -3.81
C TRP A 19 5.40 -8.15 -2.84
N ALA A 20 6.08 -8.56 -1.76
CA ALA A 20 6.54 -7.70 -0.67
C ALA A 20 7.85 -6.97 -0.96
N GLU A 21 8.53 -7.32 -2.05
CA GLU A 21 9.56 -6.45 -2.58
C GLU A 21 8.88 -5.27 -3.27
N CYS A 22 9.21 -4.05 -2.85
CA CYS A 22 8.84 -2.81 -3.53
C CYS A 22 9.55 -2.70 -4.88
N THR A 23 9.45 -3.71 -5.73
CA THR A 23 9.99 -3.67 -7.09
C THR A 23 9.19 -2.73 -7.99
N PHE A 24 7.99 -2.35 -7.55
CA PHE A 24 7.11 -1.43 -8.26
C PHE A 24 7.47 0.06 -8.10
N PHE A 25 8.13 0.43 -7.00
CA PHE A 25 8.50 1.80 -6.69
C PHE A 25 9.96 1.87 -6.23
N ALA A 26 10.73 2.83 -6.73
CA ALA A 26 12.13 2.98 -6.34
C ALA A 26 12.32 3.23 -4.83
N GLU A 27 11.33 3.85 -4.18
CA GLU A 27 11.31 4.13 -2.74
C GLU A 27 9.87 4.04 -2.21
N PRO A 28 9.65 3.77 -0.91
CA PRO A 28 8.32 3.79 -0.32
C PRO A 28 7.68 5.17 -0.44
N GLN A 29 6.48 5.22 -1.05
CA GLN A 29 5.85 6.49 -1.41
C GLN A 29 4.82 6.93 -0.36
N ARG A 30 4.66 8.25 -0.21
CA ARG A 30 3.62 8.89 0.60
C ARG A 30 2.65 9.67 -0.27
N TYR A 31 1.54 9.06 -0.64
CA TYR A 31 0.55 9.64 -1.55
C TYR A 31 -0.70 10.17 -0.86
N ASN A 32 -0.89 9.88 0.42
CA ASN A 32 -2.04 10.29 1.23
C ASN A 32 -1.63 11.07 2.49
N THR A 33 -0.39 11.53 2.57
CA THR A 33 0.13 12.32 3.69
C THR A 33 0.22 13.79 3.30
N GLU A 34 -0.46 14.63 4.07
CA GLU A 34 -0.34 16.09 4.01
C GLU A 34 0.24 16.61 5.33
N ARG A 35 1.04 17.67 5.28
CA ARG A 35 1.44 18.42 6.47
C ARG A 35 0.50 19.60 6.65
N GLN A 36 -0.25 19.61 7.75
CA GLN A 36 -1.12 20.71 8.12
C GLN A 36 -0.55 21.41 9.36
N GLY A 37 0.17 22.51 9.15
CA GLY A 37 0.96 23.17 10.21
C GLY A 37 2.03 22.22 10.76
N ASP A 38 1.93 21.90 12.06
CA ASP A 38 2.87 21.02 12.76
C ASP A 38 2.42 19.54 12.81
N VAL A 39 1.31 19.20 12.17
CA VAL A 39 0.73 17.84 12.21
C VAL A 39 0.83 17.16 10.84
N LEU A 40 1.11 15.85 10.84
CA LEU A 40 0.99 14.99 9.66
C LEU A 40 -0.40 14.36 9.64
N VAL A 41 -1.15 14.62 8.58
CA VAL A 41 -2.49 14.06 8.36
C VAL A 41 -2.38 12.99 7.29
N ILE A 42 -2.78 11.77 7.64
CA ILE A 42 -2.98 10.68 6.69
C ILE A 42 -4.47 10.57 6.42
N GLY A 43 -4.89 10.81 5.19
CA GLY A 43 -6.31 10.86 4.87
C GLY A 43 -6.62 11.29 3.46
N GLN A 44 -7.87 11.65 3.22
CA GLN A 44 -8.30 12.21 1.95
C GLN A 44 -7.61 13.56 1.70
N GLN A 45 -6.99 13.70 0.53
CA GLN A 45 -6.22 14.86 0.12
C GLN A 45 -7.12 15.77 -0.72
N ARG A 46 -7.49 16.96 -0.21
CA ARG A 46 -8.51 17.82 -0.84
C ARG A 46 -8.06 18.41 -2.18
N ASP A 47 -6.77 18.58 -2.37
CA ASP A 47 -6.12 19.07 -3.58
C ASP A 47 -5.86 17.96 -4.63
N ARG A 48 -6.21 16.71 -4.32
CA ARG A 48 -5.88 15.53 -5.12
C ARG A 48 -7.11 14.66 -5.38
N PRO A 49 -7.97 15.07 -6.32
CA PRO A 49 -9.29 14.46 -6.50
C PRO A 49 -9.22 13.06 -7.14
N TYR A 50 -8.11 12.70 -7.80
CA TYR A 50 -7.96 11.39 -8.42
C TYR A 50 -7.36 10.39 -7.44
N ARG A 51 -8.15 9.39 -7.06
CA ARG A 51 -7.79 8.44 -6.02
C ARG A 51 -7.72 7.03 -6.57
N VAL A 52 -6.69 6.29 -6.15
CA VAL A 52 -6.56 4.87 -6.44
C VAL A 52 -7.06 4.10 -5.23
N VAL A 53 -8.06 3.24 -5.44
CA VAL A 53 -8.71 2.46 -4.38
C VAL A 53 -8.77 0.98 -4.73
N ILE A 54 -8.80 0.12 -3.72
CA ILE A 54 -9.12 -1.30 -3.84
C ILE A 54 -10.37 -1.57 -3.01
N ILE A 55 -11.39 -2.20 -3.60
CA ILE A 55 -12.64 -2.50 -2.90
C ILE A 55 -12.40 -3.62 -1.89
N GLY A 56 -12.96 -3.49 -0.68
CA GLY A 56 -12.70 -4.36 0.46
C GLY A 56 -11.63 -3.80 1.40
N ALA A 57 -11.51 -4.40 2.59
CA ALA A 57 -10.51 -4.03 3.61
C ALA A 57 -9.75 -5.24 4.13
N ASP A 58 -9.38 -6.15 3.23
CA ASP A 58 -8.55 -7.31 3.57
C ASP A 58 -7.20 -6.84 4.13
N SER A 59 -6.85 -7.32 5.33
CA SER A 59 -5.65 -6.90 6.06
C SER A 59 -4.36 -7.38 5.39
N ALA A 60 -4.38 -8.53 4.72
CA ALA A 60 -3.23 -9.03 3.96
C ALA A 60 -3.01 -8.16 2.72
N VAL A 61 -4.08 -7.78 2.01
CA VAL A 61 -4.00 -6.83 0.88
C VAL A 61 -3.50 -5.46 1.35
N LEU A 62 -4.01 -4.94 2.48
CA LEU A 62 -3.54 -3.66 3.02
C LEU A 62 -2.06 -3.71 3.41
N SER A 63 -1.64 -4.79 4.08
CA SER A 63 -0.22 -5.00 4.42
C SER A 63 0.64 -5.07 3.17
N ALA A 64 0.11 -5.66 2.09
CA ALA A 64 0.79 -5.73 0.81
C ALA A 64 0.98 -4.38 0.14
N VAL A 65 -0.10 -3.61 0.06
CA VAL A 65 -0.03 -2.25 -0.47
C VAL A 65 0.91 -1.40 0.37
N ARG A 66 0.89 -1.53 1.70
CA ARG A 66 1.72 -0.75 2.62
C ARG A 66 3.21 -1.03 2.54
N ALA A 67 3.61 -2.18 2.01
CA ALA A 67 5.03 -2.39 1.67
C ALA A 67 5.49 -1.27 0.71
N CYS A 68 4.68 -0.97 -0.32
CA CYS A 68 5.00 0.00 -1.38
C CYS A 68 4.53 1.44 -1.11
N VAL A 69 3.35 1.60 -0.53
CA VAL A 69 2.70 2.88 -0.26
C VAL A 69 2.40 2.98 1.22
N LEU A 70 3.34 3.56 1.96
CA LEU A 70 3.38 3.51 3.43
C LEU A 70 2.13 4.08 4.08
N ASP A 71 1.56 5.10 3.45
CA ASP A 71 0.39 5.82 3.93
C ASP A 71 -0.92 5.37 3.26
N ALA A 72 -0.94 4.17 2.70
CA ALA A 72 -2.19 3.51 2.34
C ALA A 72 -2.99 3.16 3.61
N PHE A 73 -4.31 3.27 3.55
CA PHE A 73 -5.18 3.00 4.70
C PHE A 73 -6.52 2.40 4.29
N ALA A 74 -7.06 1.54 5.16
CA ALA A 74 -8.44 1.07 5.04
C ALA A 74 -9.41 2.12 5.58
N THR A 75 -10.52 2.29 4.89
CA THR A 75 -11.61 3.18 5.28
C THR A 75 -12.93 2.64 4.71
N ARG A 76 -14.03 3.38 4.83
CA ARG A 76 -15.36 2.98 4.35
C ARG A 76 -16.14 4.15 3.78
N THR A 77 -17.01 3.84 2.83
CA THR A 77 -18.14 4.70 2.44
C THR A 77 -19.45 3.97 2.75
N ASP A 78 -20.57 4.57 2.38
CA ASP A 78 -21.88 3.92 2.43
C ASP A 78 -21.97 2.70 1.49
N PHE A 79 -21.11 2.63 0.47
CA PHE A 79 -21.02 1.50 -0.46
C PHE A 79 -20.11 0.38 0.04
N GLY A 80 -19.53 0.51 1.24
CA GLY A 80 -18.73 -0.51 1.90
C GLY A 80 -17.26 -0.12 2.14
N PRO A 81 -16.47 -1.06 2.68
CA PRO A 81 -15.06 -0.83 2.98
C PRO A 81 -14.20 -0.80 1.71
N TYR A 82 -13.14 -0.02 1.74
CA TYR A 82 -12.13 0.03 0.69
C TYR A 82 -10.77 0.42 1.27
N ILE A 83 -9.71 0.07 0.55
CA ILE A 83 -8.35 0.54 0.82
C ILE A 83 -8.09 1.75 -0.07
N GLN A 84 -7.82 2.90 0.54
CA GLN A 84 -7.25 4.07 -0.11
C GLN A 84 -5.76 3.79 -0.33
N VAL A 85 -5.35 3.66 -1.60
CA VAL A 85 -3.95 3.42 -1.95
C VAL A 85 -3.23 4.76 -2.08
N ALA A 86 -3.70 5.65 -2.95
CA ALA A 86 -2.96 6.86 -3.31
C ALA A 86 -3.89 7.97 -3.83
N SER A 87 -3.47 9.23 -3.72
CA SER A 87 -4.21 10.41 -4.17
C SER A 87 -3.33 11.27 -5.09
N PHE A 88 -3.88 11.73 -6.21
CA PHE A 88 -3.18 12.51 -7.24
C PHE A 88 -3.98 13.73 -7.69
N ALA A 89 -3.26 14.80 -8.03
CA ALA A 89 -3.83 15.99 -8.65
C ALA A 89 -4.31 15.74 -10.09
N ASN A 90 -3.66 14.80 -10.80
CA ASN A 90 -3.99 14.46 -12.18
C ASN A 90 -4.36 12.98 -12.34
N ARG A 91 -5.19 12.68 -13.34
CA ARG A 91 -5.65 11.33 -13.64
C ARG A 91 -4.54 10.42 -14.17
N GLY A 92 -3.58 10.97 -14.91
CA GLY A 92 -2.52 10.21 -15.58
C GLY A 92 -1.66 9.44 -14.59
N ASP A 93 -1.25 10.11 -13.52
CA ASP A 93 -0.45 9.53 -12.43
C ASP A 93 -1.23 8.45 -11.70
N ALA A 94 -2.52 8.69 -11.41
CA ALA A 94 -3.38 7.69 -10.80
C ALA A 94 -3.50 6.41 -11.65
N GLU A 95 -3.60 6.55 -12.98
CA GLU A 95 -3.66 5.40 -13.90
C GLU A 95 -2.33 4.65 -14.00
N ILE A 96 -1.18 5.31 -13.80
CA ILE A 96 0.12 4.63 -13.70
C ILE A 96 0.11 3.69 -12.50
N ILE A 97 -0.24 4.19 -11.31
CA ILE A 97 -0.30 3.37 -10.08
C ILE A 97 -1.33 2.26 -10.21
N ARG A 98 -2.50 2.55 -10.78
CA ARG A 98 -3.53 1.55 -11.04
C ARG A 98 -3.00 0.40 -11.90
N ARG A 99 -2.26 0.68 -12.99
CA ARG A 99 -1.66 -0.37 -13.84
C ARG A 99 -0.59 -1.17 -13.12
N ILE A 100 0.24 -0.52 -12.30
CA ILE A 100 1.25 -1.17 -11.46
C ILE A 100 0.59 -2.19 -10.52
N LEU A 101 -0.39 -1.76 -9.74
CA LEU A 101 -1.13 -2.61 -8.82
C LEU A 101 -1.91 -3.73 -9.54
N GLN A 102 -2.43 -3.46 -10.73
CA GLN A 102 -3.11 -4.47 -11.53
C GLN A 102 -2.16 -5.58 -11.99
N ARG A 103 -0.92 -5.24 -12.38
CA ARG A 103 0.11 -6.25 -12.73
C ARG A 103 0.54 -7.08 -11.52
N ALA A 104 0.45 -6.50 -10.32
CA ALA A 104 0.67 -7.20 -9.05
C ALA A 104 -0.48 -8.14 -8.64
N GLY A 105 -1.55 -8.24 -9.46
CA GLY A 105 -2.69 -9.11 -9.19
C GLY A 105 -3.78 -8.47 -8.34
N HIS A 106 -3.68 -7.19 -7.99
CA HIS A 106 -4.76 -6.47 -7.32
C HIS A 106 -5.83 -5.99 -8.32
N HIS A 107 -7.00 -5.62 -7.80
CA HIS A 107 -8.09 -5.05 -8.59
C HIS A 107 -8.36 -3.58 -8.26
N PRO A 108 -7.37 -2.68 -8.47
CA PRO A 108 -7.52 -1.26 -8.19
C PRO A 108 -8.53 -0.58 -9.13
N ARG A 109 -9.06 0.55 -8.69
CA ARG A 109 -9.91 1.48 -9.46
C ARG A 109 -9.39 2.90 -9.26
N VAL A 110 -9.44 3.70 -10.32
CA VAL A 110 -9.28 5.15 -10.22
C VAL A 110 -10.68 5.74 -10.05
N ILE A 111 -10.88 6.52 -8.99
CA ILE A 111 -12.11 7.27 -8.72
C ILE A 111 -11.79 8.76 -8.69
N TYR A 112 -12.81 9.57 -9.00
CA TYR A 112 -12.76 11.02 -8.84
C TYR A 112 -13.62 11.41 -7.64
N THR A 113 -13.05 12.15 -6.70
CA THR A 113 -13.78 12.77 -5.59
C THR A 113 -13.52 14.27 -5.61
N PRO A 114 -14.55 15.10 -5.85
CA PRO A 114 -14.40 16.56 -5.90
C PRO A 114 -14.04 17.17 -4.54
#